data_AF-A0A420EMP2-F1
#
_entry.id   AF-A0A420EMP2-F1
#
_cell.length_a   1.000
_cell.length_b   1.000
_cell.length_c   1.000
_cell.angle_alpha   90.00
_cell.angle_beta   90.00
_cell.angle_gamma   90.00
#
_symmetry.space_group_name_H-M   'P 1'
#
loop_
_entity.id
_entity.type
_entity.pdbx_description
1 polymer ?
#
loop_
_entity_poly.entity_id
_entity_poly.type
_entity_poly.pdbx_seq_one_letter_code
_entity_poly.pdbx_strand_id
1 'polypeptide(L)'
;MNGFGRKNGTGTVKPASRPNFGIARPMKEPASGSREKRPESDPLTPGGPGAAGSEPHQAPAVNDALSRLAERANAADESVAEIGGFEASVHRIKEQVLPRLLERVDPEAASTLSKEELSEEFRPIIMEVLTELKITLNRREQFALEKVLIDELLGFGPLEELLQDPDVTDIMVNGPDQTYVERKGKLQLAPIRFRDEQHLFQIAQRIVNQVGRRVDQTTPLADARLKDGSRVNVIVPPLSLRGTAISIRKFSEKPITLDMLMGFGSMDDKMCTALKIAGACRMNVVISGGTGSGKTTMLNALSKMIDPGERVLTIEDAAELRLQQPHWLPLETRPPNLEGQGEITIGDLVKNALRMRPDRIILGEIRGAECFDLLAAMNTGHDGSMCTLHANSPRECLGRMENMIMMGDIKIPKEAISRQIAESVDLIVQVKRLRDGSRRTTNITEVIGMEGDVIVTQELFKFEYLDEDEEGKIIGEFRSSGLRPYTLEKARQFGFDQAYLEACL
;
A
#
# COMPACT_ATOMS: atom_id res chain seq x y z
N MET A 1 47.50 -55.83 -10.06
CA MET A 1 47.41 -56.52 -11.37
C MET A 1 47.08 -55.50 -12.42
N ASN A 2 48.00 -55.37 -13.40
CA ASN A 2 47.91 -54.86 -14.77
C ASN A 2 46.85 -53.78 -15.11
N GLY A 3 47.17 -52.62 -15.72
CA GLY A 3 48.37 -52.22 -16.45
C GLY A 3 48.01 -51.72 -17.86
N PHE A 4 48.67 -50.63 -18.27
CA PHE A 4 48.83 -50.07 -19.64
C PHE A 4 47.67 -49.27 -20.25
N GLY A 5 47.86 -48.08 -20.83
CA GLY A 5 49.06 -47.25 -21.04
C GLY A 5 48.80 -46.10 -22.04
N ARG A 6 49.36 -44.91 -21.74
CA ARG A 6 50.01 -43.87 -22.59
C ARG A 6 49.53 -43.66 -24.05
N LYS A 7 49.39 -42.43 -24.60
CA LYS A 7 50.40 -41.35 -24.68
C LYS A 7 49.84 -40.05 -25.36
N ASN A 8 50.22 -38.90 -24.81
CA ASN A 8 50.59 -37.57 -25.36
C ASN A 8 49.92 -36.92 -26.59
N GLY A 9 49.59 -35.62 -26.44
CA GLY A 9 49.48 -34.65 -27.54
C GLY A 9 49.13 -33.23 -27.05
N THR A 10 50.09 -32.32 -27.10
CA THR A 10 50.15 -30.90 -26.67
C THR A 10 49.11 -29.94 -27.27
N GLY A 11 48.80 -28.84 -26.55
CA GLY A 11 48.40 -27.55 -27.16
C GLY A 11 47.35 -26.76 -26.38
N THR A 12 47.76 -25.64 -25.78
CA THR A 12 46.93 -24.61 -25.12
C THR A 12 46.04 -23.84 -26.12
N VAL A 13 44.86 -23.35 -25.71
CA VAL A 13 44.27 -22.01 -26.00
C VAL A 13 42.89 -21.81 -25.32
N LYS A 14 42.66 -20.55 -24.94
CA LYS A 14 41.59 -19.88 -24.15
C LYS A 14 40.24 -19.68 -24.89
N PRO A 15 39.18 -19.14 -24.22
CA PRO A 15 37.78 -19.49 -24.45
C PRO A 15 37.00 -18.63 -25.46
N ALA A 16 35.86 -19.17 -25.88
CA ALA A 16 34.97 -18.72 -26.94
C ALA A 16 34.14 -17.46 -26.63
N SER A 17 33.79 -16.79 -27.73
CA SER A 17 33.28 -15.42 -27.89
C SER A 17 31.76 -15.29 -28.01
N ARG A 18 31.26 -14.11 -27.63
CA ARG A 18 29.93 -13.53 -27.91
C ARG A 18 29.60 -13.44 -29.41
N PRO A 19 28.32 -13.40 -29.81
CA PRO A 19 27.92 -12.80 -31.07
C PRO A 19 27.47 -11.33 -30.91
N ASN A 20 27.88 -10.51 -31.87
CA ASN A 20 27.61 -9.08 -32.04
C ASN A 20 26.77 -8.93 -33.33
N PHE A 21 25.69 -8.16 -33.32
CA PHE A 21 24.90 -7.86 -34.53
C PHE A 21 25.27 -6.49 -35.10
N GLY A 22 25.61 -6.49 -36.39
CA GLY A 22 26.08 -5.32 -37.14
C GLY A 22 24.98 -4.56 -37.89
N ILE A 23 25.34 -3.33 -38.27
CA ILE A 23 24.59 -2.33 -39.03
C ILE A 23 24.89 -2.49 -40.54
N ALA A 24 23.89 -2.29 -41.42
CA ALA A 24 24.10 -1.76 -42.78
C ALA A 24 22.84 -1.14 -43.41
N ARG A 25 23.08 -0.14 -44.26
CA ARG A 25 22.18 0.86 -44.90
C ARG A 25 21.67 0.43 -46.30
N PRO A 26 20.79 1.23 -46.97
CA PRO A 26 19.87 0.81 -48.03
C PRO A 26 20.25 1.21 -49.48
N MET A 27 19.56 0.63 -50.49
CA MET A 27 19.36 1.04 -51.90
C MET A 27 18.34 0.05 -52.54
N LYS A 28 17.52 0.25 -53.59
CA LYS A 28 17.17 1.32 -54.56
C LYS A 28 15.92 0.83 -55.35
N GLU A 29 15.02 1.76 -55.70
CA GLU A 29 14.25 2.02 -56.95
C GLU A 29 14.10 0.98 -58.10
N PRO A 30 13.04 1.05 -58.98
CA PRO A 30 12.94 2.13 -60.01
C PRO A 30 11.54 2.61 -60.53
N ALA A 31 11.55 3.87 -61.06
CA ALA A 31 10.98 4.46 -62.31
C ALA A 31 9.48 4.23 -62.72
N SER A 32 8.70 5.11 -63.39
CA SER A 32 8.87 6.39 -64.12
C SER A 32 7.51 6.99 -64.61
N GLY A 33 7.46 8.32 -64.85
CA GLY A 33 6.57 9.05 -65.80
C GLY A 33 5.23 9.60 -65.22
N SER A 34 4.74 10.83 -65.48
CA SER A 34 5.06 11.95 -66.40
C SER A 34 4.19 13.20 -66.07
N ARG A 35 4.73 14.41 -66.31
CA ARG A 35 4.15 15.77 -66.67
C ARG A 35 2.65 16.07 -66.38
N GLU A 36 2.18 17.27 -66.00
CA GLU A 36 2.57 18.68 -66.25
C GLU A 36 1.63 19.66 -65.46
N LYS A 37 2.13 20.90 -65.22
CA LYS A 37 1.44 22.21 -65.10
C LYS A 37 0.66 22.65 -63.83
N ARG A 38 1.16 23.74 -63.22
CA ARG A 38 0.43 24.80 -62.47
C ARG A 38 0.05 25.96 -63.42
N PRO A 39 -0.85 26.90 -63.04
CA PRO A 39 -0.46 28.17 -62.35
C PRO A 39 -1.38 28.50 -61.13
N GLU A 40 -0.93 29.21 -60.06
CA GLU A 40 -0.98 30.69 -59.82
C GLU A 40 -2.37 31.34 -60.05
N SER A 41 -2.94 32.29 -59.29
CA SER A 41 -2.63 33.04 -58.06
C SER A 41 -3.86 33.94 -57.72
N ASP A 42 -4.13 34.16 -56.42
CA ASP A 42 -4.59 35.42 -55.77
C ASP A 42 -5.99 36.07 -56.04
N PRO A 43 -6.45 37.01 -55.15
CA PRO A 43 -7.74 36.92 -54.44
C PRO A 43 -8.74 38.04 -54.78
N LEU A 44 -10.00 37.97 -54.28
CA LEU A 44 -10.91 39.12 -54.11
C LEU A 44 -12.14 38.75 -53.23
N THR A 45 -12.34 39.47 -52.13
CA THR A 45 -13.64 39.73 -51.45
C THR A 45 -14.30 40.95 -52.12
N PRO A 46 -15.62 41.31 -51.97
CA PRO A 46 -16.43 41.30 -50.73
C PRO A 46 -17.98 41.10 -50.86
N GLY A 47 -18.70 41.03 -49.72
CA GLY A 47 -20.17 41.25 -49.64
C GLY A 47 -20.86 40.58 -48.44
N GLY A 48 -21.40 41.35 -47.49
CA GLY A 48 -22.06 40.88 -46.25
C GLY A 48 -23.55 40.52 -46.40
N PRO A 49 -24.41 40.72 -45.38
CA PRO A 49 -24.43 40.13 -44.03
C PRO A 49 -25.75 39.34 -43.77
N GLY A 50 -25.76 38.41 -42.80
CA GLY A 50 -26.98 37.71 -42.40
C GLY A 50 -26.82 36.89 -41.12
N ALA A 51 -27.63 37.20 -40.12
CA ALA A 51 -27.62 36.67 -38.75
C ALA A 51 -28.13 35.22 -38.63
N ALA A 52 -27.63 34.49 -37.64
CA ALA A 52 -28.40 33.80 -36.58
C ALA A 52 -27.48 32.86 -35.79
N GLY A 53 -27.59 32.90 -34.48
CA GLY A 53 -26.72 32.21 -33.54
C GLY A 53 -26.85 30.69 -33.56
N SER A 54 -25.70 30.05 -33.43
CA SER A 54 -25.53 28.70 -32.88
C SER A 54 -24.13 28.65 -32.29
N GLU A 55 -24.02 28.72 -30.96
CA GLU A 55 -22.75 28.44 -30.28
C GLU A 55 -22.40 26.96 -30.53
N PRO A 56 -21.24 26.64 -31.13
CA PRO A 56 -20.76 25.28 -31.16
C PRO A 56 -20.15 24.95 -29.80
N HIS A 57 -20.65 23.90 -29.15
CA HIS A 57 -19.93 23.18 -28.10
C HIS A 57 -18.49 22.93 -28.55
N GLN A 58 -17.53 23.67 -27.98
CA GLN A 58 -16.11 23.37 -28.15
C GLN A 58 -15.82 22.08 -27.40
N ALA A 59 -15.47 21.03 -28.16
CA ALA A 59 -14.79 19.87 -27.62
C ALA A 59 -13.51 20.33 -26.89
N PRO A 60 -13.16 19.76 -25.72
CA PRO A 60 -11.98 20.19 -24.99
C PRO A 60 -10.74 19.95 -25.86
N ALA A 61 -10.03 21.03 -26.16
CA ALA A 61 -8.88 20.99 -27.05
C ALA A 61 -7.74 20.18 -26.42
N VAL A 62 -7.13 19.30 -27.21
CA VAL A 62 -5.97 18.46 -26.87
C VAL A 62 -4.79 19.26 -26.27
N ASN A 63 -4.74 20.58 -26.48
CA ASN A 63 -3.76 21.50 -25.89
C ASN A 63 -3.89 21.70 -24.36
N ASP A 64 -5.08 21.51 -23.79
CA ASP A 64 -5.34 21.72 -22.36
C ASP A 64 -4.80 20.56 -21.51
N ALA A 65 -4.92 19.32 -21.99
CA ALA A 65 -4.37 18.16 -21.30
C ALA A 65 -2.82 18.16 -21.24
N LEU A 66 -2.17 18.63 -22.30
CA LEU A 66 -0.70 18.72 -22.37
C LEU A 66 -0.14 19.90 -21.56
N SER A 67 -0.88 21.01 -21.45
CA SER A 67 -0.50 22.13 -20.58
C SER A 67 -0.67 21.77 -19.11
N ARG A 68 -1.76 21.11 -18.70
CA ARG A 68 -1.90 20.57 -17.33
C ARG A 68 -0.82 19.54 -16.97
N LEU A 69 -0.36 18.75 -17.93
CA LEU A 69 0.79 17.84 -17.74
C LEU A 69 2.09 18.62 -17.52
N ALA A 70 2.31 19.70 -18.28
CA ALA A 70 3.48 20.57 -18.14
C ALA A 70 3.47 21.35 -16.81
N GLU A 71 2.30 21.84 -16.39
CA GLU A 71 2.11 22.49 -15.08
C GLU A 71 2.36 21.53 -13.92
N ARG A 72 1.88 20.28 -14.00
CA ARG A 72 2.19 19.23 -13.01
C ARG A 72 3.68 18.90 -12.96
N ALA A 73 4.36 18.87 -14.09
CA ALA A 73 5.80 18.63 -14.14
C ALA A 73 6.60 19.75 -13.46
N ASN A 74 6.07 20.98 -13.48
CA ASN A 74 6.73 22.16 -12.91
C ASN A 74 6.33 22.45 -11.45
N ALA A 75 5.17 21.97 -10.98
CA ALA A 75 4.69 22.17 -9.60
C ALA A 75 5.36 21.27 -8.54
N ALA A 76 6.25 20.36 -8.96
CA ALA A 76 6.84 19.35 -8.08
C ALA A 76 7.98 19.84 -7.18
N ASP A 77 8.36 21.13 -7.23
CA ASP A 77 9.63 21.60 -6.65
C ASP A 77 9.51 22.66 -5.53
N GLU A 78 8.30 22.91 -5.01
CA GLU A 78 8.12 23.91 -3.93
C GLU A 78 7.47 23.31 -2.69
N SER A 79 8.31 22.82 -1.77
CA SER A 79 8.02 22.85 -0.32
C SER A 79 9.25 22.45 0.49
N VAL A 80 10.13 23.42 0.74
CA VAL A 80 11.03 23.34 1.90
C VAL A 80 10.51 24.36 2.90
N ALA A 81 9.78 23.89 3.89
CA ALA A 81 9.47 24.70 5.06
C ALA A 81 10.77 24.90 5.83
N GLU A 82 11.28 26.14 5.89
CA GLU A 82 12.35 26.49 6.82
C GLU A 82 11.86 26.24 8.24
N ILE A 83 12.53 25.36 8.98
CA ILE A 83 12.30 25.17 10.41
C ILE A 83 12.76 26.46 11.11
N GLY A 84 11.81 27.33 11.43
CA GLY A 84 12.06 28.56 12.19
C GLY A 84 11.81 28.37 13.68
N GLY A 85 12.71 28.86 14.54
CA GLY A 85 12.48 28.98 15.99
C GLY A 85 13.29 28.02 16.88
N PHE A 86 12.71 27.69 18.04
CA PHE A 86 13.30 26.88 19.12
C PHE A 86 13.92 25.55 18.63
N GLU A 87 13.27 24.87 17.69
CA GLU A 87 13.74 23.61 17.10
C GLU A 87 15.03 23.77 16.28
N ALA A 88 15.18 24.85 15.52
CA ALA A 88 16.43 25.15 14.80
C ALA A 88 17.59 25.51 15.73
N SER A 89 17.29 25.99 16.94
CA SER A 89 18.30 26.19 17.99
C SER A 89 18.80 24.86 18.53
N VAL A 90 17.87 23.95 18.88
CA VAL A 90 18.19 22.61 19.38
C VAL A 90 18.95 21.80 18.34
N HIS A 91 18.56 21.87 17.06
CA HIS A 91 19.25 21.16 15.96
C HIS A 91 20.71 21.64 15.78
N ARG A 92 20.94 22.95 15.82
CA ARG A 92 22.32 23.51 15.73
C ARG A 92 23.19 23.09 16.90
N ILE A 93 22.62 23.03 18.11
CA ILE A 93 23.35 22.61 19.31
C ILE A 93 23.66 21.11 19.26
N LYS A 94 22.70 20.30 18.80
CA LYS A 94 22.89 18.85 18.55
C LYS A 94 24.11 18.59 17.67
N GLU A 95 24.24 19.30 16.55
CA GLU A 95 25.38 19.14 15.63
C GLU A 95 26.75 19.41 16.27
N GLN A 96 26.81 20.27 17.30
CA GLN A 96 28.05 20.57 18.03
C GLN A 96 28.35 19.58 19.17
N VAL A 97 27.30 19.06 19.81
CA VAL A 97 27.40 18.19 21.00
C VAL A 97 27.61 16.73 20.60
N LEU A 98 26.91 16.25 19.57
CA LEU A 98 26.90 14.83 19.19
C LEU A 98 28.29 14.25 18.86
N PRO A 99 29.19 14.93 18.11
CA PRO A 99 30.53 14.39 17.83
C PRO A 99 31.35 14.15 19.10
N ARG A 100 31.33 15.12 20.03
CA ARG A 100 32.04 15.03 21.32
C ARG A 100 31.46 13.99 22.26
N LEU A 101 30.17 13.71 22.13
CA LEU A 101 29.49 12.66 22.87
C LEU A 101 29.94 11.29 22.37
N LEU A 102 29.99 11.10 21.04
CA LEU A 102 30.43 9.85 20.42
C LEU A 102 31.92 9.52 20.69
N GLU A 103 32.79 10.52 20.85
CA GLU A 103 34.19 10.32 21.24
C GLU A 103 34.36 9.76 22.67
N ARG A 104 33.36 9.95 23.54
CA ARG A 104 33.39 9.57 24.96
C ARG A 104 32.62 8.28 25.26
N VAL A 105 31.93 7.74 24.27
CA VAL A 105 31.03 6.60 24.42
C VAL A 105 31.66 5.40 23.75
N ASP A 106 31.87 4.33 24.52
CA ASP A 106 32.29 3.05 23.98
C ASP A 106 31.08 2.36 23.28
N PRO A 107 31.13 2.14 21.95
CA PRO A 107 30.05 1.49 21.21
C PRO A 107 29.72 0.08 21.70
N GLU A 108 30.71 -0.66 22.23
CA GLU A 108 30.49 -2.03 22.72
C GLU A 108 29.74 -2.03 24.05
N ALA A 109 30.13 -1.16 24.99
CA ALA A 109 29.44 -1.01 26.27
C ALA A 109 27.98 -0.56 26.09
N ALA A 110 27.75 0.39 25.18
CA ALA A 110 26.43 0.90 24.85
C ALA A 110 25.48 -0.14 24.23
N SER A 111 26.00 -1.25 23.70
CA SER A 111 25.17 -2.31 23.12
C SER A 111 24.62 -3.32 24.15
N THR A 112 25.13 -3.28 25.38
CA THR A 112 24.83 -4.29 26.43
C THR A 112 23.84 -3.83 27.50
N LEU A 113 23.54 -2.53 27.55
CA LEU A 113 22.69 -1.91 28.56
C LEU A 113 21.26 -1.72 28.04
N SER A 114 20.28 -1.61 28.95
CA SER A 114 18.91 -1.25 28.60
C SER A 114 18.77 0.24 28.24
N LYS A 115 17.71 0.63 27.52
CA LYS A 115 17.48 2.02 27.10
C LYS A 115 17.42 2.97 28.31
N GLU A 116 16.84 2.50 29.41
CA GLU A 116 16.74 3.23 30.67
C GLU A 116 18.13 3.43 31.32
N GLU A 117 18.93 2.37 31.43
CA GLU A 117 20.28 2.44 32.02
C GLU A 117 21.24 3.31 31.20
N LEU A 118 21.23 3.15 29.87
CA LEU A 118 21.99 4.02 28.96
C LEU A 118 21.54 5.47 29.06
N SER A 119 20.24 5.74 29.16
CA SER A 119 19.76 7.11 29.32
C SER A 119 20.27 7.75 30.62
N GLU A 120 20.39 6.99 31.71
CA GLU A 120 20.93 7.48 32.97
C GLU A 120 22.45 7.70 32.90
N GLU A 121 23.19 6.81 32.24
CA GLU A 121 24.65 6.96 32.06
C GLU A 121 25.03 8.11 31.12
N PHE A 122 24.24 8.38 30.08
CA PHE A 122 24.59 9.39 29.08
C PHE A 122 24.26 10.81 29.53
N ARG A 123 23.26 10.98 30.41
CA ARG A 123 22.90 12.30 30.96
C ARG A 123 24.09 13.07 31.56
N PRO A 124 24.90 12.50 32.48
CA PRO A 124 26.05 13.22 33.03
C PRO A 124 27.09 13.56 31.96
N ILE A 125 27.31 12.69 30.96
CA ILE A 125 28.24 12.94 29.85
C ILE A 125 27.74 14.10 28.97
N ILE A 126 26.44 14.14 28.66
CA ILE A 126 25.82 15.25 27.92
C ILE A 126 26.03 16.58 28.68
N MET A 127 25.86 16.58 30.01
CA MET A 127 26.07 17.78 30.84
C MET A 127 27.53 18.25 30.84
N GLU A 128 28.47 17.32 30.90
CA GLU A 128 29.89 17.65 30.83
C GLU A 128 30.25 18.29 29.48
N VAL A 129 29.79 17.71 28.38
CA VAL A 129 30.01 18.23 27.02
C VAL A 129 29.39 19.63 26.85
N LEU A 130 28.17 19.86 27.36
CA LEU A 130 27.52 21.17 27.33
C LEU A 130 28.33 22.23 28.10
N THR A 131 28.87 21.83 29.26
CA THR A 131 29.70 22.71 30.11
C THR A 131 31.01 23.08 29.42
N GLU A 132 31.70 22.11 28.81
CA GLU A 132 32.93 22.33 28.06
C GLU A 132 32.72 23.26 26.85
N LEU A 133 31.60 23.06 26.15
CA LEU A 133 31.22 23.89 25.01
C LEU A 133 30.73 25.29 25.41
N LYS A 134 30.58 25.56 26.71
CA LYS A 134 30.03 26.81 27.27
C LYS A 134 28.65 27.14 26.69
N ILE A 135 27.87 26.11 26.39
CA ILE A 135 26.50 26.26 25.87
C ILE A 135 25.57 26.37 27.08
N THR A 136 24.85 27.48 27.14
CA THR A 136 23.83 27.70 28.17
C THR A 136 22.46 27.44 27.57
N LEU A 137 21.73 26.50 28.18
CA LEU A 137 20.39 26.12 27.77
C LEU A 137 19.41 26.42 28.89
N ASN A 138 18.20 26.85 28.55
CA ASN A 138 17.12 26.83 29.52
C ASN A 138 16.67 25.37 29.77
N ARG A 139 15.93 25.13 30.85
CA ARG A 139 15.50 23.77 31.25
C ARG A 139 14.70 23.04 30.16
N ARG A 140 13.95 23.77 29.33
CA ARG A 140 13.16 23.21 28.24
C ARG A 140 14.05 22.79 27.06
N GLU A 141 15.03 23.62 26.69
CA GLU A 141 16.01 23.32 25.64
C GLU A 141 16.91 22.14 26.02
N GLN A 142 17.34 22.11 27.28
CA GLN A 142 18.14 21.02 27.84
C GLN A 142 17.39 19.69 27.74
N PHE A 143 16.13 19.65 28.17
CA PHE A 143 15.31 18.44 28.09
C PHE A 143 15.04 18.00 26.64
N ALA A 144 14.80 18.96 25.73
CA ALA A 144 14.62 18.67 24.31
C ALA A 144 15.90 18.11 23.68
N LEU A 145 17.07 18.70 23.98
CA LEU A 145 18.36 18.24 23.49
C LEU A 145 18.72 16.85 24.03
N GLU A 146 18.50 16.60 25.32
CA GLU A 146 18.70 15.27 25.92
C GLU A 146 17.86 14.22 25.19
N LYS A 147 16.57 14.48 25.00
CA LYS A 147 15.67 13.56 24.28
C LYS A 147 16.21 13.27 22.87
N VAL A 148 16.55 14.32 22.11
CA VAL A 148 17.06 14.19 20.74
C VAL A 148 18.38 13.41 20.67
N LEU A 149 19.31 13.64 21.61
CA LEU A 149 20.59 12.92 21.65
C LEU A 149 20.39 11.45 22.04
N ILE A 150 19.50 11.16 23.00
CA ILE A 150 19.15 9.79 23.38
C ILE A 150 18.49 9.06 22.21
N ASP A 151 17.56 9.71 21.52
CA ASP A 151 16.86 9.15 20.35
C ASP A 151 17.84 8.91 19.18
N GLU A 152 18.88 9.74 19.01
CA GLU A 152 19.96 9.52 18.05
C GLU A 152 20.79 8.27 18.39
N LEU A 153 21.21 8.15 19.65
CA LEU A 153 22.11 7.11 20.11
C LEU A 153 21.44 5.75 20.29
N LEU A 154 20.18 5.74 20.75
CA LEU A 154 19.47 4.52 21.17
C LEU A 154 18.17 4.27 20.38
N GLY A 155 17.56 5.33 19.86
CA GLY A 155 16.31 5.26 19.09
C GLY A 155 16.53 5.12 17.59
N PHE A 156 15.54 5.57 16.82
CA PHE A 156 15.61 5.61 15.35
C PHE A 156 16.16 6.93 14.79
N GLY A 157 16.81 7.73 15.63
CA GLY A 157 17.39 9.02 15.26
C GLY A 157 16.36 9.97 14.64
N PRO A 158 16.62 10.57 13.47
CA PRO A 158 15.69 11.51 12.82
C PRO A 158 14.31 10.92 12.53
N LEU A 159 14.17 9.59 12.45
CA LEU A 159 12.89 8.94 12.20
C LEU A 159 11.92 9.01 13.38
N GLU A 160 12.41 9.18 14.61
CA GLU A 160 11.56 9.20 15.82
C GLU A 160 10.50 10.31 15.76
N GLU A 161 10.86 11.48 15.24
CA GLU A 161 9.93 12.60 15.08
C GLU A 161 8.78 12.26 14.13
N LEU A 162 9.10 11.63 12.99
CA LEU A 162 8.10 11.21 12.01
C LEU A 162 7.25 10.02 12.49
N LEU A 163 7.86 9.10 13.25
CA LEU A 163 7.17 7.96 13.85
C LEU A 163 6.20 8.40 14.94
N GLN A 164 6.53 9.43 15.72
CA GLN A 164 5.66 9.99 16.77
C GLN A 164 4.53 10.87 16.20
N ASP A 165 4.65 11.37 14.96
CA ASP A 165 3.66 12.26 14.36
C ASP A 165 2.40 11.52 13.85
N PRO A 166 1.22 11.71 14.47
CA PRO A 166 0.00 10.98 14.11
C PRO A 166 -0.57 11.31 12.72
N ASP A 167 -0.14 12.41 12.09
CA ASP A 167 -0.59 12.81 10.75
C ASP A 167 0.24 12.15 9.63
N VAL A 168 1.36 11.52 9.95
CA VAL A 168 2.20 10.74 9.01
C VAL A 168 1.69 9.30 8.93
N THR A 169 1.46 8.79 7.73
CA THR A 169 1.04 7.39 7.49
C THR A 169 2.15 6.52 6.91
N ASP A 170 3.01 7.08 6.06
CA ASP A 170 4.10 6.37 5.40
C ASP A 170 5.35 7.25 5.42
N ILE A 171 6.53 6.65 5.60
CA ILE A 171 7.84 7.32 5.60
C ILE A 171 8.72 6.58 4.57
N MET A 172 9.30 7.31 3.62
CA MET A 172 10.17 6.74 2.60
C MET A 172 11.50 7.48 2.56
N VAL A 173 12.55 6.82 3.03
CA VAL A 173 13.94 7.30 3.01
C VAL A 173 14.63 6.72 1.78
N ASN A 174 15.08 7.58 0.87
CA ASN A 174 15.77 7.18 -0.36
C ASN A 174 17.30 7.30 -0.28
N GLY A 175 17.80 7.65 0.90
CA GLY A 175 19.20 7.94 1.21
C GLY A 175 19.31 8.95 2.35
N PRO A 176 20.52 9.34 2.77
CA PRO A 176 20.72 10.19 3.95
C PRO A 176 20.12 11.60 3.83
N ASP A 177 20.01 12.13 2.61
CA ASP A 177 19.59 13.51 2.35
C ASP A 177 18.13 13.66 1.90
N GLN A 178 17.41 12.55 1.65
CA GLN A 178 16.09 12.60 1.05
C GLN A 178 15.10 11.65 1.73
N THR A 179 14.15 12.25 2.45
CA THR A 179 13.03 11.54 3.08
C THR A 179 11.69 12.14 2.63
N TYR A 180 10.75 11.30 2.24
CA TYR A 180 9.36 11.65 1.96
C TYR A 180 8.44 11.11 3.05
N VAL A 181 7.32 11.80 3.28
CA VAL A 181 6.23 11.33 4.12
C VAL A 181 4.89 11.45 3.41
N GLU A 182 3.99 10.50 3.64
CA GLU A 182 2.58 10.64 3.27
C GLU A 182 1.81 11.30 4.42
N ARG A 183 1.19 12.45 4.14
CA ARG A 183 0.23 13.13 5.03
C ARG A 183 -1.08 13.33 4.30
N LYS A 184 -2.19 12.87 4.89
CA LYS A 184 -3.54 13.00 4.30
C LYS A 184 -3.60 12.52 2.83
N GLY A 185 -2.88 11.45 2.49
CA GLY A 185 -2.86 10.92 1.12
C GLY A 185 -1.88 11.60 0.15
N LYS A 186 -1.20 12.68 0.54
CA LYS A 186 -0.27 13.40 -0.33
C LYS A 186 1.18 13.19 0.13
N LEU A 187 2.07 12.95 -0.83
CA LEU A 187 3.51 12.83 -0.57
C LEU A 187 4.13 14.22 -0.42
N GLN A 188 4.97 14.39 0.59
CA GLN A 188 5.65 15.64 0.91
C GLN A 188 7.10 15.34 1.31
N LEU A 189 8.03 16.24 1.01
CA LEU A 189 9.40 16.12 1.47
C LEU A 189 9.44 16.41 2.98
N ALA A 190 10.01 15.50 3.76
CA ALA A 190 10.16 15.69 5.20
C ALA A 190 11.42 16.53 5.48
N PRO A 191 11.37 17.45 6.45
CA PRO A 191 12.51 18.31 6.80
C PRO A 191 13.52 17.60 7.72
N ILE A 192 13.71 16.28 7.55
CA ILE A 192 14.67 15.50 8.31
C ILE A 192 15.84 15.07 7.41
N ARG A 193 17.03 14.98 7.99
CA ARG A 193 18.23 14.46 7.32
C ARG A 193 19.01 13.55 8.25
N PHE A 194 19.66 12.56 7.68
CA PHE A 194 20.64 11.74 8.37
C PHE A 194 22.01 12.38 8.23
N ARG A 195 22.87 12.23 9.25
CA ARG A 195 24.24 12.73 9.22
C ARG A 195 25.02 12.28 7.98
N ASP A 196 24.96 10.99 7.68
CA ASP A 196 25.64 10.34 6.57
C ASP A 196 25.00 8.96 6.29
N GLU A 197 25.44 8.31 5.22
CA GLU A 197 24.99 6.97 4.84
C GLU A 197 25.29 5.92 5.92
N GLN A 198 26.42 6.04 6.62
CA GLN A 198 26.79 5.10 7.68
C GLN A 198 25.81 5.15 8.85
N HIS A 199 25.36 6.36 9.21
CA HIS A 199 24.37 6.60 10.24
C HIS A 199 23.00 6.01 9.86
N LEU A 200 22.55 6.25 8.62
CA LEU A 200 21.32 5.65 8.10
C LEU A 200 21.38 4.12 8.10
N PHE A 201 22.50 3.56 7.65
CA PHE A 201 22.74 2.11 7.68
C PHE A 201 22.71 1.54 9.11
N GLN A 202 23.32 2.22 10.09
CA GLN A 202 23.27 1.80 11.50
C GLN A 202 21.84 1.84 12.08
N ILE A 203 21.02 2.83 11.70
CA ILE A 203 19.60 2.87 12.09
C ILE A 203 18.85 1.69 11.46
N ALA A 204 19.07 1.42 10.17
CA ALA A 204 18.48 0.29 9.48
C ALA A 204 18.85 -1.05 10.15
N GLN A 205 20.12 -1.24 10.51
CA GLN A 205 20.58 -2.42 11.24
C GLN A 205 19.91 -2.54 12.61
N ARG A 206 19.78 -1.45 13.37
CA ARG A 206 19.09 -1.46 14.67
C ARG A 206 17.62 -1.91 14.53
N ILE A 207 16.90 -1.37 13.55
CA ILE A 207 15.51 -1.75 13.28
C ILE A 207 15.39 -3.25 12.99
N VAL A 208 16.23 -3.77 12.10
CA VAL A 208 16.19 -5.16 11.65
C VAL A 208 16.64 -6.13 12.75
N ASN A 209 17.64 -5.75 13.56
CA ASN A 209 18.15 -6.56 14.67
C ASN A 209 17.11 -6.72 15.80
N GLN A 210 16.26 -5.71 16.05
CA GLN A 210 15.20 -5.79 17.08
C GLN A 210 14.20 -6.93 16.82
N VAL A 211 14.04 -7.36 15.57
CA VAL A 211 13.17 -8.50 15.19
C VAL A 211 13.93 -9.79 14.93
N GLY A 212 15.20 -9.87 15.35
CA GLY A 212 16.04 -11.06 15.20
C GLY A 212 16.46 -11.34 13.76
N ARG A 213 16.41 -10.33 12.87
CA ARG A 213 16.87 -10.44 11.48
C ARG A 213 18.21 -9.72 11.33
N ARG A 214 18.87 -9.88 10.18
CA ARG A 214 20.13 -9.21 9.85
C ARG A 214 20.04 -8.53 8.50
N VAL A 215 20.71 -7.39 8.36
CA VAL A 215 20.90 -6.69 7.08
C VAL A 215 22.37 -6.31 6.93
N ASP A 216 22.97 -6.75 5.84
CA ASP A 216 24.37 -6.52 5.48
C ASP A 216 24.58 -6.72 3.97
N GLN A 217 25.84 -6.66 3.50
CA GLN A 217 26.13 -6.82 2.07
C GLN A 217 25.83 -8.21 1.52
N THR A 218 25.76 -9.24 2.37
CA THR A 218 25.41 -10.61 1.97
C THR A 218 23.89 -10.83 1.99
N THR A 219 23.18 -10.12 2.88
CA THR A 219 21.73 -10.12 3.00
C THR A 219 21.20 -8.68 2.86
N PRO A 220 21.18 -8.11 1.64
CA PRO A 220 20.92 -6.69 1.43
C PRO A 220 19.45 -6.28 1.48
N LEU A 221 18.54 -7.23 1.71
CA LEU A 221 17.10 -7.02 1.81
C LEU A 221 16.62 -7.51 3.17
N ALA A 222 15.82 -6.69 3.86
CA ALA A 222 15.22 -7.10 5.12
C ALA A 222 13.85 -6.46 5.31
N ASP A 223 12.88 -7.27 5.74
CA ASP A 223 11.61 -6.80 6.28
C ASP A 223 11.63 -6.94 7.79
N ALA A 224 11.07 -5.95 8.49
CA ALA A 224 11.01 -5.89 9.94
C ALA A 224 9.69 -5.28 10.42
N ARG A 225 9.45 -5.40 11.73
CA ARG A 225 8.28 -4.84 12.40
C ARG A 225 8.69 -4.10 13.65
N LEU A 226 8.28 -2.85 13.76
CA LEU A 226 8.50 -2.05 14.96
C LEU A 226 7.54 -2.48 16.07
N LYS A 227 7.85 -2.06 17.31
CA LYS A 227 7.05 -2.41 18.51
C LYS A 227 5.61 -1.90 18.46
N ASP A 228 5.37 -0.79 17.76
CA ASP A 228 4.04 -0.21 17.50
C ASP A 228 3.24 -0.98 16.43
N GLY A 229 3.85 -1.97 15.78
CA GLY A 229 3.26 -2.76 14.70
C GLY A 229 3.57 -2.24 13.29
N SER A 230 4.26 -1.11 13.16
CA SER A 230 4.64 -0.49 11.88
C SER A 230 5.55 -1.42 11.10
N ARG A 231 5.33 -1.51 9.79
CA ARG A 231 6.10 -2.38 8.90
C ARG A 231 7.25 -1.62 8.30
N VAL A 232 8.43 -2.23 8.28
CA VAL A 232 9.65 -1.63 7.73
C VAL A 232 10.22 -2.54 6.67
N ASN A 233 10.48 -1.99 5.49
CA ASN A 233 11.31 -2.61 4.47
C ASN A 233 12.63 -1.85 4.37
N VAL A 234 13.73 -2.59 4.29
CA VAL A 234 15.09 -2.07 4.19
C VAL A 234 15.77 -2.69 2.97
N ILE A 235 16.43 -1.85 2.18
CA ILE A 235 17.32 -2.26 1.09
C ILE A 235 18.64 -1.49 1.20
N VAL A 236 19.76 -2.21 1.13
CA VAL A 236 21.11 -1.63 1.27
C VAL A 236 21.96 -1.89 0.02
N PRO A 237 23.09 -1.19 -0.17
CA PRO A 237 24.05 -1.49 -1.23
C PRO A 237 24.51 -2.96 -1.21
N PRO A 238 24.76 -3.59 -2.37
CA PRO A 238 24.84 -2.98 -3.70
C PRO A 238 23.50 -2.86 -4.45
N LEU A 239 22.38 -3.31 -3.88
CA LEU A 239 21.08 -3.30 -4.58
C LEU A 239 20.48 -1.90 -4.68
N SER A 240 20.61 -1.11 -3.62
CA SER A 240 20.25 0.30 -3.65
C SER A 240 21.47 1.15 -4.02
N LEU A 241 21.44 1.74 -5.22
CA LEU A 241 22.56 2.49 -5.79
C LEU A 241 22.79 3.87 -5.13
N ARG A 242 21.79 4.38 -4.40
CA ARG A 242 21.84 5.70 -3.74
C ARG A 242 22.16 5.62 -2.24
N GLY A 243 22.55 4.44 -1.76
CA GLY A 243 22.73 4.17 -0.33
C GLY A 243 21.54 3.39 0.24
N THR A 244 21.44 3.34 1.56
CA THR A 244 20.41 2.62 2.29
C THR A 244 19.06 3.28 2.04
N ALA A 245 18.04 2.50 1.73
CA ALA A 245 16.67 2.98 1.63
C ALA A 245 15.78 2.22 2.61
N ILE A 246 14.87 2.98 3.23
CA ILE A 246 13.95 2.47 4.25
C ILE A 246 12.54 2.93 3.88
N SER A 247 11.60 1.99 3.81
CA SER A 247 10.18 2.30 3.66
C SER A 247 9.43 1.83 4.90
N ILE A 248 8.83 2.76 5.63
CA ILE A 248 8.03 2.49 6.82
C ILE A 248 6.57 2.79 6.50
N ARG A 249 5.71 1.78 6.65
CA ARG A 249 4.26 2.00 6.72
C ARG A 249 3.85 1.99 8.18
N LYS A 250 3.39 3.14 8.67
CA LYS A 250 3.01 3.28 10.07
C LYS A 250 1.73 2.52 10.36
N PHE A 251 1.70 1.93 11.55
CA PHE A 251 0.50 1.32 12.08
C PHE A 251 -0.44 2.41 12.60
N SER A 252 -1.62 2.56 12.00
CA SER A 252 -2.61 3.55 12.46
C SER A 252 -3.22 3.13 13.79
N GLU A 253 -3.04 3.93 14.84
CA GLU A 253 -3.63 3.67 16.17
C GLU A 253 -5.15 3.85 16.21
N LYS A 254 -5.72 4.68 15.33
CA LYS A 254 -7.16 5.01 15.37
C LYS A 254 -7.96 4.09 14.44
N PRO A 255 -8.94 3.32 14.97
CA PRO A 255 -9.82 2.51 14.13
C PRO A 255 -10.79 3.39 13.35
N ILE A 256 -10.81 3.25 12.03
CA ILE A 256 -11.74 3.93 11.14
C ILE A 256 -13.05 3.13 11.08
N THR A 257 -14.18 3.80 11.22
CA THR A 257 -15.53 3.21 11.19
C THR A 257 -16.28 3.54 9.90
N LEU A 258 -17.34 2.80 9.59
CA LEU A 258 -18.20 3.11 8.42
C LEU A 258 -18.79 4.53 8.50
N ASP A 259 -19.21 4.97 9.69
CA ASP A 259 -19.69 6.35 9.91
C ASP A 259 -18.63 7.41 9.62
N MET A 260 -17.37 7.15 9.99
CA MET A 260 -16.26 8.05 9.65
C MET A 260 -16.00 8.06 8.15
N LEU A 261 -16.03 6.91 7.47
CA LEU A 261 -15.87 6.83 6.02
C LEU A 261 -16.97 7.59 5.28
N MET A 262 -18.21 7.49 5.75
CA MET A 262 -19.33 8.31 5.27
C MET A 262 -19.08 9.81 5.52
N GLY A 263 -18.63 10.19 6.72
CA GLY A 263 -18.25 11.57 7.06
C GLY A 263 -17.10 12.12 6.21
N PHE A 264 -16.22 11.27 5.70
CA PHE A 264 -15.17 11.63 4.75
C PHE A 264 -15.65 11.72 3.29
N GLY A 265 -16.93 11.43 3.02
CA GLY A 265 -17.51 11.41 1.68
C GLY A 265 -17.13 10.18 0.84
N SER A 266 -16.69 9.08 1.48
CA SER A 266 -16.35 7.83 0.78
C SER A 266 -17.59 7.05 0.31
N MET A 267 -18.74 7.30 0.92
CA MET A 267 -20.04 6.70 0.62
C MET A 267 -21.16 7.59 1.17
N ASP A 268 -22.40 7.36 0.75
CA ASP A 268 -23.59 8.02 1.32
C ASP A 268 -24.20 7.21 2.49
N ASP A 269 -25.27 7.74 3.08
CA ASP A 269 -25.97 7.14 4.22
C ASP A 269 -26.63 5.79 3.89
N LYS A 270 -27.20 5.67 2.69
CA LYS A 270 -27.82 4.42 2.22
C LYS A 270 -26.80 3.30 2.08
N MET A 271 -25.68 3.59 1.42
CA MET A 271 -24.56 2.65 1.30
C MET A 271 -23.98 2.28 2.66
N CYS A 272 -23.81 3.26 3.55
CA CYS A 272 -23.33 3.03 4.92
C CYS A 272 -24.25 2.06 5.67
N THR A 273 -25.56 2.29 5.62
CA THR A 273 -26.57 1.44 6.23
C THR A 273 -26.57 0.03 5.64
N ALA A 274 -26.53 -0.10 4.32
CA ALA A 274 -26.47 -1.40 3.65
C ALA A 274 -25.22 -2.20 4.06
N LEU A 275 -24.04 -1.56 4.13
CA LEU A 275 -22.80 -2.21 4.57
C LEU A 275 -22.83 -2.59 6.04
N LYS A 276 -23.39 -1.75 6.92
CA LYS A 276 -23.58 -2.08 8.34
C LYS A 276 -24.39 -3.37 8.50
N ILE A 277 -25.51 -3.45 7.77
CA ILE A 277 -26.38 -4.63 7.77
C ILE A 277 -25.66 -5.85 7.18
N ALA A 278 -24.93 -5.69 6.08
CA ALA A 278 -24.18 -6.80 5.49
C ALA A 278 -23.19 -7.45 6.47
N GLY A 279 -22.42 -6.64 7.20
CA GLY A 279 -21.49 -7.13 8.22
C GLY A 279 -22.19 -7.83 9.39
N ALA A 280 -23.30 -7.27 9.86
CA ALA A 280 -24.10 -7.82 10.96
C ALA A 280 -24.80 -9.14 10.57
N CYS A 281 -25.31 -9.25 9.35
CA CYS A 281 -26.09 -10.38 8.85
C CYS A 281 -25.24 -11.54 8.29
N ARG A 282 -23.96 -11.61 8.66
CA ARG A 282 -23.02 -12.65 8.21
C ARG A 282 -22.96 -12.80 6.68
N MET A 283 -23.02 -11.70 5.93
CA MET A 283 -22.76 -11.76 4.48
C MET A 283 -21.26 -11.97 4.23
N ASN A 284 -20.93 -12.84 3.29
CA ASN A 284 -19.57 -13.07 2.82
C ASN A 284 -19.16 -11.94 1.87
N VAL A 285 -18.22 -11.09 2.31
CA VAL A 285 -17.87 -9.85 1.59
C VAL A 285 -16.45 -9.87 1.08
N VAL A 286 -16.29 -9.62 -0.23
CA VAL A 286 -14.99 -9.39 -0.87
C VAL A 286 -14.81 -7.89 -1.09
N ILE A 287 -13.79 -7.30 -0.47
CA ILE A 287 -13.43 -5.89 -0.67
C ILE A 287 -12.37 -5.81 -1.78
N SER A 288 -12.73 -5.25 -2.93
CA SER A 288 -11.86 -5.14 -4.10
C SER A 288 -11.34 -3.72 -4.34
N GLY A 289 -10.11 -3.58 -4.85
CA GLY A 289 -9.51 -2.26 -5.08
C GLY A 289 -8.02 -2.25 -5.40
N GLY A 290 -7.56 -1.17 -6.02
CA GLY A 290 -6.13 -0.95 -6.30
C GLY A 290 -5.29 -0.78 -5.02
N THR A 291 -3.97 -0.74 -5.16
CA THR A 291 -3.06 -0.39 -4.06
C THR A 291 -3.39 1.00 -3.48
N GLY A 292 -3.41 1.13 -2.15
CA GLY A 292 -3.68 2.42 -1.48
C GLY A 292 -5.13 2.93 -1.58
N SER A 293 -6.06 2.14 -2.13
CA SER A 293 -7.49 2.49 -2.25
C SER A 293 -8.28 2.45 -0.94
N GLY A 294 -7.73 1.83 0.11
CA GLY A 294 -8.40 1.70 1.41
C GLY A 294 -9.11 0.37 1.65
N LYS A 295 -8.75 -0.72 0.93
CA LYS A 295 -9.35 -2.06 1.12
C LYS A 295 -9.31 -2.54 2.56
N THR A 296 -8.12 -2.59 3.17
CA THR A 296 -7.95 -3.04 4.56
C THR A 296 -8.69 -2.11 5.53
N THR A 297 -8.74 -0.81 5.23
CA THR A 297 -9.52 0.17 6.01
C THR A 297 -11.01 -0.13 5.96
N MET A 298 -11.56 -0.40 4.78
CA MET A 298 -12.96 -0.79 4.62
C MET A 298 -13.26 -2.12 5.32
N LEU A 299 -12.39 -3.12 5.17
CA LEU A 299 -12.54 -4.41 5.85
C LEU A 299 -12.57 -4.21 7.38
N ASN A 300 -11.65 -3.40 7.92
CA ASN A 300 -11.57 -3.14 9.36
C ASN A 300 -12.74 -2.29 9.87
N ALA A 301 -13.33 -1.43 9.03
CA ALA A 301 -14.54 -0.69 9.35
C ALA A 301 -15.77 -1.61 9.37
N LEU A 302 -15.86 -2.53 8.41
CA LEU A 302 -16.93 -3.51 8.29
C LEU A 302 -16.88 -4.57 9.40
N SER A 303 -15.68 -4.98 9.82
CA SER A 303 -15.49 -5.95 10.90
C SER A 303 -16.05 -5.48 12.25
N LYS A 304 -16.21 -4.17 12.45
CA LYS A 304 -16.89 -3.63 13.63
C LYS A 304 -18.36 -4.06 13.77
N MET A 305 -18.97 -4.48 12.67
CA MET A 305 -20.36 -4.95 12.64
C MET A 305 -20.51 -6.42 13.02
N ILE A 306 -19.39 -7.14 13.23
CA ILE A 306 -19.42 -8.52 13.70
C ILE A 306 -19.88 -8.54 15.17
N ASP A 307 -20.81 -9.45 15.48
CA ASP A 307 -21.35 -9.63 16.82
C ASP A 307 -20.21 -9.92 17.83
N PRO A 308 -20.16 -9.24 19.00
CA PRO A 308 -19.12 -9.44 20.01
C PRO A 308 -19.02 -10.86 20.59
N GLY A 309 -20.06 -11.67 20.45
CA GLY A 309 -20.09 -13.08 20.86
C GLY A 309 -19.41 -14.04 19.89
N GLU A 310 -19.06 -13.60 18.70
CA GLU A 310 -18.42 -14.43 17.66
C GLU A 310 -16.91 -14.58 17.88
N ARG A 311 -16.41 -15.80 17.65
CA ARG A 311 -14.98 -16.09 17.55
C ARG A 311 -14.48 -15.74 16.15
N VAL A 312 -13.65 -14.71 16.05
CA VAL A 312 -13.11 -14.26 14.76
C VAL A 312 -11.63 -14.55 14.66
N LEU A 313 -11.23 -15.23 13.59
CA LEU A 313 -9.83 -15.45 13.25
C LEU A 313 -9.45 -14.55 12.07
N THR A 314 -8.39 -13.75 12.22
CA THR A 314 -7.80 -13.00 11.10
C THR A 314 -6.53 -13.69 10.65
N ILE A 315 -6.33 -13.80 9.34
CA ILE A 315 -5.11 -14.37 8.75
C ILE A 315 -4.53 -13.35 7.78
N GLU A 316 -3.30 -12.93 8.00
CA GLU A 316 -2.65 -11.88 7.22
C GLU A 316 -1.17 -12.21 6.97
N ASP A 317 -0.58 -11.69 5.90
CA ASP A 317 0.88 -11.80 5.73
C ASP A 317 1.65 -10.99 6.78
N ALA A 318 1.05 -9.88 7.19
CA ALA A 318 1.45 -9.16 8.38
C ALA A 318 0.20 -8.56 9.01
N ALA A 319 0.03 -8.63 10.32
CA ALA A 319 -1.24 -8.29 10.96
C ALA A 319 -1.58 -6.78 10.86
N GLU A 320 -2.38 -6.34 9.88
CA GLU A 320 -2.87 -4.97 9.75
C GLU A 320 -4.21 -4.76 10.49
N LEU A 321 -5.00 -5.80 10.66
CA LEU A 321 -6.36 -5.70 11.20
C LEU A 321 -6.36 -5.50 12.72
N ARG A 322 -7.39 -4.77 13.19
CA ARG A 322 -7.64 -4.45 14.60
C ARG A 322 -9.13 -4.57 14.89
N LEU A 323 -9.54 -5.81 15.14
CA LEU A 323 -10.92 -6.11 15.49
C LEU A 323 -11.21 -5.65 16.92
N GLN A 324 -12.46 -5.22 17.14
CA GLN A 324 -12.92 -4.79 18.46
C GLN A 324 -13.64 -5.93 19.22
N GLN A 325 -13.82 -7.08 18.55
CA GLN A 325 -14.46 -8.26 19.12
C GLN A 325 -13.59 -8.84 20.24
N PRO A 326 -14.16 -9.14 21.42
CA PRO A 326 -13.43 -9.73 22.53
C PRO A 326 -12.76 -11.06 22.19
N HIS A 327 -13.40 -11.88 21.35
CA HIS A 327 -12.95 -13.23 21.02
C HIS A 327 -12.24 -13.27 19.65
N TRP A 328 -11.24 -12.41 19.51
CA TRP A 328 -10.43 -12.29 18.30
C TRP A 328 -9.09 -13.01 18.44
N LEU A 329 -8.71 -13.78 17.42
CA LEU A 329 -7.41 -14.41 17.31
C LEU A 329 -6.70 -14.00 16.00
N PRO A 330 -5.66 -13.15 16.06
CA PRO A 330 -4.85 -12.84 14.90
C PRO A 330 -3.81 -13.93 14.62
N LEU A 331 -3.72 -14.32 13.35
CA LEU A 331 -2.74 -15.24 12.79
C LEU A 331 -1.95 -14.52 11.70
N GLU A 332 -0.65 -14.77 11.66
CA GLU A 332 0.28 -14.14 10.71
C GLU A 332 1.09 -15.23 10.00
N THR A 333 1.31 -15.05 8.69
CA THR A 333 2.18 -15.96 7.94
C THR A 333 3.62 -15.88 8.44
N ARG A 334 4.41 -16.89 8.09
CA ARG A 334 5.85 -16.89 8.38
C ARG A 334 6.60 -17.10 7.08
N PRO A 335 7.39 -16.13 6.60
CA PRO A 335 8.25 -16.35 5.45
C PRO A 335 9.30 -17.43 5.77
N PRO A 336 9.89 -18.08 4.74
CA PRO A 336 10.98 -19.02 4.96
C PRO A 336 12.18 -18.33 5.61
N ASN A 337 12.99 -19.12 6.34
CA ASN A 337 14.29 -18.68 6.84
C ASN A 337 15.29 -18.48 5.68
N LEU A 338 16.51 -18.02 5.99
CA LEU A 338 17.58 -17.81 4.98
C LEU A 338 17.94 -19.07 4.18
N GLU A 339 17.63 -20.26 4.71
CA GLU A 339 17.85 -21.56 4.07
C GLU A 339 16.64 -22.03 3.25
N GLY A 340 15.60 -21.20 3.11
CA GLY A 340 14.38 -21.52 2.37
C GLY A 340 13.41 -22.44 3.12
N GLN A 341 13.58 -22.63 4.43
CA GLN A 341 12.82 -23.59 5.24
C GLN A 341 11.84 -22.91 6.20
N GLY A 342 10.81 -23.66 6.59
CA GLY A 342 9.89 -23.25 7.65
C GLY A 342 8.88 -22.18 7.24
N GLU A 343 8.62 -22.00 5.95
CA GLU A 343 7.51 -21.18 5.47
C GLU A 343 6.17 -21.69 6.03
N ILE A 344 5.30 -20.76 6.44
CA ILE A 344 3.91 -21.01 6.78
C ILE A 344 3.08 -20.04 5.95
N THR A 345 2.35 -20.57 4.98
CA THR A 345 1.58 -19.76 4.02
C THR A 345 0.20 -19.39 4.56
N ILE A 346 -0.50 -18.49 3.87
CA ILE A 346 -1.90 -18.19 4.18
C ILE A 346 -2.76 -19.47 4.09
N GLY A 347 -2.55 -20.30 3.05
CA GLY A 347 -3.28 -21.55 2.88
C GLY A 347 -3.11 -22.52 4.04
N ASP A 348 -1.90 -22.62 4.61
CA ASP A 348 -1.64 -23.44 5.81
C ASP A 348 -2.44 -22.95 7.01
N LEU A 349 -2.49 -21.63 7.21
CA LEU A 349 -3.23 -21.00 8.30
C LEU A 349 -4.73 -21.14 8.13
N VAL A 350 -5.28 -21.01 6.91
CA VAL A 350 -6.71 -21.19 6.64
C VAL A 350 -7.12 -22.63 6.97
N LYS A 351 -6.36 -23.63 6.49
CA LYS A 351 -6.61 -25.05 6.80
C LYS A 351 -6.53 -25.35 8.29
N ASN A 352 -5.58 -24.75 8.99
CA ASN A 352 -5.46 -24.89 10.44
C ASN A 352 -6.63 -24.19 11.18
N ALA A 353 -7.03 -23.01 10.73
CA ALA A 353 -8.11 -22.22 11.33
C ALA A 353 -9.43 -22.98 11.36
N LEU A 354 -9.75 -23.79 10.35
CA LEU A 354 -10.94 -24.65 10.33
C LEU A 354 -11.03 -25.63 11.51
N ARG A 355 -9.90 -25.95 12.18
CA ARG A 355 -9.86 -26.81 13.37
C ARG A 355 -9.95 -26.03 14.69
N MET A 356 -9.95 -24.70 14.62
CA MET A 356 -9.93 -23.80 15.77
C MET A 356 -11.34 -23.32 16.17
N ARG A 357 -12.38 -23.93 15.57
CA ARG A 357 -13.81 -23.60 15.75
C ARG A 357 -14.09 -22.09 15.59
N PRO A 358 -13.68 -21.44 14.49
CA PRO A 358 -14.05 -20.04 14.25
C PRO A 358 -15.55 -19.94 13.95
N ASP A 359 -16.15 -18.80 14.29
CA ASP A 359 -17.43 -18.37 13.70
C ASP A 359 -17.17 -17.68 12.35
N ARG A 360 -16.08 -16.91 12.24
CA ARG A 360 -15.65 -16.23 11.01
C ARG A 360 -14.16 -16.35 10.77
N ILE A 361 -13.78 -16.46 9.49
CA ILE A 361 -12.41 -16.34 9.04
C ILE A 361 -12.30 -15.09 8.17
N ILE A 362 -11.40 -14.18 8.55
CA ILE A 362 -11.12 -12.96 7.79
C ILE A 362 -9.72 -13.07 7.21
N LEU A 363 -9.63 -12.94 5.89
CA LEU A 363 -8.36 -12.95 5.19
C LEU A 363 -7.94 -11.52 4.84
N GLY A 364 -6.76 -11.10 5.29
CA GLY A 364 -6.26 -9.76 5.02
C GLY A 364 -6.21 -9.44 3.53
N GLU A 365 -5.67 -10.34 2.72
CA GLU A 365 -5.61 -10.23 1.26
C GLU A 365 -5.48 -11.63 0.62
N ILE A 366 -6.27 -11.90 -0.43
CA ILE A 366 -6.08 -13.08 -1.28
C ILE A 366 -4.96 -12.79 -2.30
N ARG A 367 -4.00 -13.70 -2.38
CA ARG A 367 -2.83 -13.66 -3.27
C ARG A 367 -2.71 -14.89 -4.18
N GLY A 368 -3.37 -15.99 -3.89
CA GLY A 368 -3.25 -17.23 -4.65
C GLY A 368 -4.32 -18.29 -4.34
N ALA A 369 -3.87 -19.55 -4.34
CA ALA A 369 -4.73 -20.72 -4.28
C ALA A 369 -5.55 -20.86 -2.96
N GLU A 370 -5.13 -20.17 -1.89
CA GLU A 370 -5.87 -20.10 -0.62
C GLU A 370 -7.28 -19.51 -0.79
N CYS A 371 -7.53 -18.81 -1.90
CA CYS A 371 -8.87 -18.39 -2.32
C CYS A 371 -9.87 -19.54 -2.26
N PHE A 372 -9.48 -20.73 -2.75
CA PHE A 372 -10.35 -21.90 -2.74
C PHE A 372 -10.65 -22.40 -1.33
N ASP A 373 -9.64 -22.44 -0.46
CA ASP A 373 -9.78 -22.86 0.93
C ASP A 373 -10.71 -21.89 1.70
N LEU A 374 -10.62 -20.58 1.43
CA LEU A 374 -11.51 -19.57 2.01
C LEU A 374 -12.96 -19.73 1.52
N LEU A 375 -13.18 -19.94 0.22
CA LEU A 375 -14.52 -20.19 -0.32
C LEU A 375 -15.12 -21.48 0.24
N ALA A 376 -14.30 -22.52 0.43
CA ALA A 376 -14.75 -23.74 1.08
C ALA A 376 -15.15 -23.48 2.54
N ALA A 377 -14.40 -22.63 3.27
CA ALA A 377 -14.75 -22.23 4.64
C ALA A 377 -16.10 -21.51 4.71
N MET A 378 -16.32 -20.55 3.79
CA MET A 378 -17.58 -19.81 3.63
C MET A 378 -18.79 -20.76 3.48
N ASN A 379 -18.66 -21.82 2.69
CA ASN A 379 -19.74 -22.78 2.47
C ASN A 379 -19.88 -23.86 3.57
N THR A 380 -18.93 -23.95 4.52
CA THR A 380 -18.89 -25.02 5.54
C THR A 380 -19.13 -24.50 6.96
N GLY A 381 -19.98 -23.49 7.10
CA GLY A 381 -20.45 -23.00 8.40
C GLY A 381 -19.62 -21.86 9.00
N HIS A 382 -18.80 -21.19 8.19
CA HIS A 382 -18.05 -19.99 8.58
C HIS A 382 -18.56 -18.76 7.81
N ASP A 383 -19.88 -18.60 7.76
CA ASP A 383 -20.56 -17.47 7.12
C ASP A 383 -20.14 -16.13 7.73
N GLY A 384 -20.20 -15.07 6.93
CA GLY A 384 -19.78 -13.74 7.34
C GLY A 384 -18.27 -13.52 7.23
N SER A 385 -17.56 -14.45 6.58
CA SER A 385 -16.14 -14.34 6.27
C SER A 385 -15.90 -13.19 5.28
N MET A 386 -14.74 -12.54 5.41
CA MET A 386 -14.41 -11.37 4.60
C MET A 386 -12.98 -11.45 4.10
N CYS A 387 -12.72 -10.86 2.94
CA CYS A 387 -11.37 -10.74 2.45
C CYS A 387 -11.14 -9.49 1.61
N THR A 388 -9.88 -9.15 1.38
CA THR A 388 -9.53 -8.16 0.36
C THR A 388 -8.90 -8.80 -0.87
N LEU A 389 -9.09 -8.18 -2.04
CA LEU A 389 -8.49 -8.63 -3.29
C LEU A 389 -8.13 -7.43 -4.19
N HIS A 390 -6.97 -7.49 -4.84
CA HIS A 390 -6.60 -6.44 -5.78
C HIS A 390 -7.34 -6.59 -7.12
N ALA A 391 -8.26 -5.69 -7.44
CA ALA A 391 -8.95 -5.61 -8.74
C ALA A 391 -9.45 -4.19 -9.01
N ASN A 392 -9.65 -3.84 -10.29
CA ASN A 392 -10.10 -2.51 -10.71
C ASN A 392 -11.62 -2.41 -10.95
N SER A 393 -12.31 -3.54 -10.91
CA SER A 393 -13.77 -3.64 -10.99
C SER A 393 -14.31 -4.90 -10.32
N PRO A 394 -15.60 -4.95 -9.93
CA PRO A 394 -16.24 -6.16 -9.41
C PRO A 394 -16.14 -7.36 -10.36
N ARG A 395 -16.30 -7.14 -11.67
CA ARG A 395 -16.17 -8.22 -12.67
C ARG A 395 -14.73 -8.74 -12.76
N GLU A 396 -13.73 -7.86 -12.71
CA GLU A 396 -12.33 -8.28 -12.65
C GLU A 396 -12.03 -9.04 -11.35
N CYS A 397 -12.63 -8.66 -10.23
CA CYS A 397 -12.49 -9.36 -8.95
C CYS A 397 -12.83 -10.84 -9.09
N LEU A 398 -14.00 -11.16 -9.67
CA LEU A 398 -14.42 -12.54 -9.92
C LEU A 398 -13.43 -13.30 -10.82
N GLY A 399 -13.03 -12.71 -11.95
CA GLY A 399 -12.07 -13.34 -12.87
C GLY A 399 -10.70 -13.57 -12.23
N ARG A 400 -10.26 -12.69 -11.30
CA ARG A 400 -9.01 -12.89 -10.55
C ARG A 400 -9.13 -14.02 -9.53
N MET A 401 -10.27 -14.15 -8.86
CA MET A 401 -10.53 -15.30 -7.97
C MET A 401 -10.48 -16.61 -8.76
N GLU A 402 -11.11 -16.67 -9.95
CA GLU A 402 -11.01 -17.83 -10.84
C GLU A 402 -9.56 -18.16 -11.19
N ASN A 403 -8.79 -17.16 -11.63
CA ASN A 403 -7.39 -17.34 -12.03
C ASN A 403 -6.50 -17.78 -10.86
N MET A 404 -6.67 -17.20 -9.67
CA MET A 404 -5.91 -17.56 -8.47
C MET A 404 -6.15 -19.01 -8.05
N ILE A 405 -7.39 -19.49 -8.16
CA ILE A 405 -7.73 -20.89 -7.87
C ILE A 405 -7.13 -21.82 -8.92
N MET A 406 -7.16 -21.44 -10.20
CA MET A 406 -6.56 -22.21 -11.29
C MET A 406 -5.03 -22.31 -11.21
N MET A 407 -4.35 -21.42 -10.47
CA MET A 407 -2.91 -21.49 -10.22
C MET A 407 -2.53 -22.52 -9.15
N GLY A 408 -3.50 -23.06 -8.40
CA GLY A 408 -3.26 -24.10 -7.42
C GLY A 408 -2.85 -25.44 -8.05
N ASP A 409 -2.31 -26.34 -7.23
CA ASP A 409 -1.85 -27.65 -7.67
C ASP A 409 -2.98 -28.57 -8.16
N ILE A 410 -4.20 -28.34 -7.67
CA ILE A 410 -5.38 -29.13 -8.00
C ILE A 410 -6.04 -28.55 -9.25
N LYS A 411 -6.10 -29.36 -10.32
CA LYS A 411 -6.82 -29.00 -11.54
C LYS A 411 -8.32 -29.14 -11.33
N ILE A 412 -8.98 -28.03 -11.00
CA ILE A 412 -10.44 -27.95 -10.86
C ILE A 412 -11.01 -27.37 -12.17
N PRO A 413 -12.09 -27.96 -12.75
CA PRO A 413 -12.76 -27.38 -13.92
C PRO A 413 -13.24 -25.96 -13.63
N LYS A 414 -13.09 -25.04 -14.59
CA LYS A 414 -13.48 -23.63 -14.43
C LYS A 414 -14.93 -23.49 -13.94
N GLU A 415 -15.85 -24.24 -14.52
CA GLU A 415 -17.28 -24.23 -14.16
C GLU A 415 -17.51 -24.52 -12.67
N ALA A 416 -16.75 -25.45 -12.09
CA ALA A 416 -16.85 -25.77 -10.67
C ALA A 416 -16.27 -24.65 -9.79
N ILE A 417 -15.21 -23.98 -10.25
CA ILE A 417 -14.64 -22.80 -9.58
C ILE A 417 -15.65 -21.64 -9.60
N SER A 418 -16.21 -21.33 -10.77
CA SER A 418 -17.19 -20.25 -10.92
C SER A 418 -18.43 -20.51 -10.07
N ARG A 419 -18.88 -21.77 -9.98
CA ARG A 419 -19.98 -22.17 -9.09
C ARG A 419 -19.64 -21.98 -7.63
N GLN A 420 -18.45 -22.42 -7.20
CA GLN A 420 -18.00 -22.22 -5.84
C GLN A 420 -17.97 -20.74 -5.46
N ILE A 421 -17.45 -19.87 -6.34
CA ILE A 421 -17.44 -18.42 -6.11
C ILE A 421 -18.87 -17.87 -5.99
N ALA A 422 -19.74 -18.24 -6.93
CA ALA A 422 -21.12 -17.76 -6.99
C ALA A 422 -21.97 -18.18 -5.78
N GLU A 423 -21.71 -19.33 -5.19
CA GLU A 423 -22.41 -19.83 -4.00
C GLU A 423 -21.85 -19.24 -2.69
N SER A 424 -20.56 -18.91 -2.66
CA SER A 424 -19.88 -18.49 -1.43
C SER A 424 -19.91 -16.98 -1.21
N VAL A 425 -19.75 -16.18 -2.26
CA VAL A 425 -19.63 -14.71 -2.15
C VAL A 425 -21.01 -14.08 -2.21
N ASP A 426 -21.36 -13.22 -1.24
CA ASP A 426 -22.61 -12.47 -1.27
C ASP A 426 -22.41 -11.10 -1.92
N LEU A 427 -21.37 -10.37 -1.50
CA LEU A 427 -21.14 -8.98 -1.88
C LEU A 427 -19.69 -8.74 -2.30
N ILE A 428 -19.52 -7.89 -3.30
CA ILE A 428 -18.26 -7.29 -3.70
C ILE A 428 -18.35 -5.78 -3.46
N VAL A 429 -17.47 -5.27 -2.62
CA VAL A 429 -17.36 -3.84 -2.30
C VAL A 429 -16.12 -3.29 -3.00
N GLN A 430 -16.33 -2.51 -4.06
CA GLN A 430 -15.24 -1.91 -4.83
C GLN A 430 -14.86 -0.55 -4.23
N VAL A 431 -13.62 -0.41 -3.80
CA VAL A 431 -13.03 0.86 -3.36
C VAL A 431 -11.98 1.35 -4.35
N LYS A 432 -11.90 2.67 -4.54
CA LYS A 432 -10.90 3.31 -5.41
C LYS A 432 -10.32 4.56 -4.75
N ARG A 433 -9.03 4.78 -4.98
CA ARG A 433 -8.39 6.08 -4.80
C ARG A 433 -8.53 6.84 -6.12
N LEU A 434 -9.21 7.97 -6.09
CA LEU A 434 -9.43 8.82 -7.26
C LEU A 434 -8.24 9.77 -7.48
N ARG A 435 -8.23 10.48 -8.62
CA ARG A 435 -7.10 11.34 -9.03
C ARG A 435 -6.86 12.53 -8.09
N ASP A 436 -7.91 12.97 -7.39
CA ASP A 436 -7.87 14.03 -6.38
C ASP A 436 -7.31 13.54 -5.02
N GLY A 437 -6.98 12.25 -4.92
CA GLY A 437 -6.52 11.60 -3.69
C GLY A 437 -7.64 11.11 -2.79
N SER A 438 -8.90 11.45 -3.07
CA SER A 438 -10.04 10.95 -2.30
C SER A 438 -10.19 9.44 -2.47
N ARG A 439 -10.62 8.76 -1.41
CA ARG A 439 -10.95 7.32 -1.42
C ARG A 439 -12.47 7.20 -1.40
N ARG A 440 -13.04 6.47 -2.34
CA ARG A 440 -14.50 6.26 -2.46
C ARG A 440 -14.85 4.80 -2.70
N THR A 441 -15.98 4.38 -2.16
CA THR A 441 -16.63 3.11 -2.52
C THR A 441 -17.37 3.34 -3.83
N THR A 442 -16.84 2.81 -4.94
CA THR A 442 -17.40 3.08 -6.26
C THR A 442 -18.52 2.15 -6.66
N ASN A 443 -18.53 0.92 -6.12
CA ASN A 443 -19.56 -0.06 -6.43
C ASN A 443 -19.82 -0.94 -5.20
N ILE A 444 -21.08 -1.27 -4.97
CA ILE A 444 -21.47 -2.39 -4.12
C ILE A 444 -22.29 -3.32 -5.03
N THR A 445 -21.79 -4.51 -5.25
CA THR A 445 -22.32 -5.47 -6.21
C THR A 445 -22.60 -6.77 -5.51
N GLU A 446 -23.81 -7.31 -5.60
CA GLU A 446 -24.13 -8.63 -5.10
C GLU A 446 -23.92 -9.70 -6.17
N VAL A 447 -23.51 -10.89 -5.73
CA VAL A 447 -23.38 -12.08 -6.59
C VAL A 447 -24.65 -12.89 -6.42
N ILE A 448 -25.37 -13.11 -7.53
CA ILE A 448 -26.72 -13.70 -7.47
C ILE A 448 -26.74 -15.19 -7.79
N GLY A 449 -25.69 -15.71 -8.43
CA GLY A 449 -25.60 -17.09 -8.87
C GLY A 449 -24.92 -17.23 -10.24
N MET A 450 -25.35 -18.22 -11.01
CA MET A 450 -24.82 -18.49 -12.35
C MET A 450 -25.93 -18.59 -13.40
N GLU A 451 -25.61 -18.13 -14.60
CA GLU A 451 -26.38 -18.41 -15.83
C GLU A 451 -25.46 -19.10 -16.83
N GLY A 452 -25.67 -20.41 -17.03
CA GLY A 452 -24.69 -21.25 -17.72
C GLY A 452 -23.35 -21.25 -16.98
N ASP A 453 -22.29 -20.84 -17.68
CA ASP A 453 -20.91 -20.80 -17.15
C ASP A 453 -20.49 -19.40 -16.67
N VAL A 454 -21.43 -18.45 -16.61
CA VAL A 454 -21.16 -17.06 -16.26
C VAL A 454 -21.73 -16.76 -14.87
N ILE A 455 -20.90 -16.20 -13.99
CA ILE A 455 -21.34 -15.66 -12.71
C ILE A 455 -22.15 -14.39 -12.97
N VAL A 456 -23.39 -14.37 -12.49
CA VAL A 456 -24.28 -13.22 -12.63
C VAL A 456 -24.17 -12.36 -11.38
N THR A 457 -24.23 -11.05 -11.58
CA THR A 457 -24.11 -10.05 -10.52
C THR A 457 -25.17 -8.96 -10.70
N GLN A 458 -25.58 -8.35 -9.59
CA GLN A 458 -26.47 -7.20 -9.57
C GLN A 458 -25.77 -6.03 -8.86
N GLU A 459 -25.67 -4.88 -9.51
CA GLU A 459 -25.14 -3.68 -8.89
C GLU A 459 -26.22 -3.04 -8.01
N LEU A 460 -25.93 -2.87 -6.72
CA LEU A 460 -26.83 -2.21 -5.77
C LEU A 460 -26.55 -0.72 -5.71
N PHE A 461 -25.27 -0.34 -5.72
CA PHE A 461 -24.84 1.05 -5.65
C PHE A 461 -23.68 1.31 -6.59
N LYS A 462 -23.64 2.52 -7.16
CA LYS A 462 -22.57 3.01 -8.03
C LYS A 462 -22.25 4.46 -7.77
N PHE A 463 -20.97 4.80 -7.78
CA PHE A 463 -20.51 6.18 -7.84
C PHE A 463 -20.41 6.64 -9.30
N GLU A 464 -21.09 7.74 -9.62
CA GLU A 464 -21.05 8.38 -10.93
C GLU A 464 -20.25 9.69 -10.86
N TYR A 465 -19.20 9.77 -11.67
CA TYR A 465 -18.47 11.01 -11.88
C TYR A 465 -19.38 12.00 -12.63
N LEU A 466 -19.49 13.22 -12.11
CA LEU A 466 -20.24 14.30 -12.75
C LEU A 466 -19.28 15.33 -13.33
N ASP A 467 -18.38 15.87 -12.50
CA ASP A 467 -17.47 16.93 -12.91
C ASP A 467 -16.22 17.03 -12.00
N GLU A 468 -15.38 18.02 -12.25
CA GLU A 468 -14.22 18.40 -11.43
C GLU A 468 -14.25 19.91 -11.16
N ASP A 469 -14.00 20.33 -9.92
CA ASP A 469 -13.91 21.76 -9.61
C ASP A 469 -12.57 22.39 -10.04
N GLU A 470 -12.45 23.71 -9.89
CA GLU A 470 -11.24 24.47 -10.28
C GLU A 470 -9.98 24.02 -9.52
N GLU A 471 -10.13 23.36 -8.37
CA GLU A 471 -9.04 22.85 -7.52
C GLU A 471 -8.66 21.40 -7.86
N GLY A 472 -9.33 20.78 -8.84
CA GLY A 472 -9.10 19.41 -9.27
C GLY A 472 -9.77 18.36 -8.40
N LYS A 473 -10.76 18.73 -7.57
CA LYS A 473 -11.52 17.81 -6.74
C LYS A 473 -12.67 17.20 -7.53
N ILE A 474 -12.86 15.89 -7.38
CA ILE A 474 -13.90 15.17 -8.12
C ILE A 474 -15.27 15.43 -7.50
N ILE A 475 -16.19 15.89 -8.32
CA ILE A 475 -17.62 15.99 -8.03
C ILE A 475 -18.30 14.77 -8.64
N GLY A 476 -19.05 14.06 -7.81
CA GLY A 476 -19.85 12.93 -8.26
C GLY A 476 -20.88 12.56 -7.22
N GLU A 477 -21.77 11.65 -7.60
CA GLU A 477 -22.89 11.23 -6.77
C GLU A 477 -22.94 9.71 -6.62
N PHE A 478 -23.47 9.26 -5.49
CA PHE A 478 -23.76 7.85 -5.25
C PHE A 478 -25.20 7.59 -5.69
N ARG A 479 -25.38 6.60 -6.57
CA ARG A 479 -26.69 6.17 -7.06
C ARG A 479 -26.98 4.76 -6.59
N SER A 480 -28.16 4.57 -6.03
CA SER A 480 -28.76 3.25 -5.90
C SER A 480 -29.31 2.80 -7.26
N SER A 481 -29.24 1.50 -7.55
CA SER A 481 -29.93 0.90 -8.71
C SER A 481 -31.44 0.81 -8.52
N GLY A 482 -31.95 0.96 -7.29
CA GLY A 482 -33.38 0.84 -6.98
C GLY A 482 -33.90 -0.59 -7.12
N LEU A 483 -33.01 -1.57 -7.11
CA LEU A 483 -33.34 -2.99 -7.27
C LEU A 483 -33.48 -3.67 -5.90
N ARG A 484 -34.40 -4.62 -5.81
CA ARG A 484 -34.53 -5.48 -4.63
C ARG A 484 -33.29 -6.38 -4.52
N PRO A 485 -32.56 -6.37 -3.39
CA PRO A 485 -31.40 -7.23 -3.22
C PRO A 485 -31.79 -8.72 -3.15
N TYR A 486 -31.00 -9.58 -3.77
CA TYR A 486 -31.09 -11.04 -3.62
C TYR A 486 -30.61 -11.48 -2.22
N THR A 487 -29.66 -10.75 -1.66
CA THR A 487 -29.14 -10.92 -0.29
C THR A 487 -30.15 -10.56 0.82
N LEU A 488 -31.35 -10.10 0.47
CA LEU A 488 -32.40 -9.71 1.42
C LEU A 488 -32.84 -10.84 2.35
N GLU A 489 -32.85 -12.09 1.88
CA GLU A 489 -33.25 -13.22 2.72
C GLU A 489 -32.28 -13.43 3.89
N LYS A 490 -30.97 -13.23 3.66
CA LYS A 490 -29.98 -13.24 4.74
C LYS A 490 -30.27 -12.12 5.74
N ALA A 491 -30.54 -10.90 5.27
CA ALA A 491 -30.91 -9.81 6.17
C ALA A 491 -32.18 -10.12 7.00
N ARG A 492 -33.16 -10.81 6.43
CA ARG A 492 -34.39 -11.23 7.14
C ARG A 492 -34.12 -12.17 8.30
N GLN A 493 -33.18 -13.12 8.14
CA GLN A 493 -32.83 -14.07 9.20
C GLN A 493 -32.33 -13.38 10.47
N PHE A 494 -31.79 -12.17 10.35
CA PHE A 494 -31.32 -11.33 11.46
C PHE A 494 -32.28 -10.17 11.80
N GLY A 495 -33.45 -10.08 11.15
CA GLY A 495 -34.45 -9.04 11.40
C GLY A 495 -34.13 -7.66 10.81
N PHE A 496 -33.25 -7.58 9.80
CA PHE A 496 -32.83 -6.34 9.15
C PHE A 496 -33.36 -6.17 7.73
N ASP A 497 -34.31 -7.00 7.28
CA ASP A 497 -34.78 -7.00 5.88
C ASP A 497 -35.42 -5.67 5.47
N GLN A 498 -36.27 -5.08 6.31
CA GLN A 498 -36.90 -3.80 5.96
C GLN A 498 -35.87 -2.68 5.79
N ALA A 499 -34.96 -2.52 6.77
CA ALA A 499 -33.92 -1.48 6.71
C ALA A 499 -32.95 -1.70 5.54
N TYR A 500 -32.61 -2.96 5.23
CA TYR A 500 -31.74 -3.28 4.10
C TYR A 500 -32.42 -2.97 2.76
N LEU A 501 -33.70 -3.32 2.62
CA LEU A 501 -34.48 -3.01 1.44
C LEU A 501 -34.61 -1.49 1.25
N GLU A 502 -34.95 -0.75 2.29
CA GLU A 502 -35.07 0.72 2.25
C GLU A 502 -33.75 1.41 1.90
N ALA A 503 -32.62 0.86 2.34
CA ALA A 503 -31.30 1.38 1.95
C ALA A 503 -30.99 1.12 0.47
N CYS A 504 -31.39 -0.02 -0.08
CA CYS A 504 -31.12 -0.40 -1.47
C CYS A 504 -32.14 0.14 -2.49
N LEU A 505 -33.30 0.65 -2.06
CA LEU A 505 -34.26 1.35 -2.93
C LEU A 505 -33.99 2.86 -2.94
#